data_AF-A0A7Y2HAG0-F1
#
_entry.id   AF-A0A7Y2HAG0-F1
#
_cell.length_a   1.000
_cell.length_b   1.000
_cell.length_c   1.000
_cell.angle_alpha   90.00
_cell.angle_beta   90.00
_cell.angle_gamma   90.00
#
_symmetry.space_group_name_H-M   'P 1'
#
loop_
_entity.id
_entity.type
_entity.pdbx_description
1 polymer ?
#
loop_
_entity_poly.entity_id
_entity_poly.type
_entity_poly.pdbx_seq_one_letter_code
_entity_poly.pdbx_strand_id
1 'polypeptide(L)'
;MQTLDEAIDEKLICAHCGDPCPDRKLATEGQVFCCLGCKTVYEIIHENGLDAYYRIEQDPGISLKHNKGREYYNFLDKDDVRRRILNFESPELAKVRLFIPVIHCSSCIWLLENLYKLHGGVIRSEVNFPRKEVFIDFNPSKVSLRELVELMASLGYEPDIDIEGEDSEVKRIGNYNRSLLIKIGVAGFCFGNIMLLSFPEYLGLENLVDTDFSRFFSYINILFSLPVLFYSASGYYEAAYKGLKQKVISIDVPIAIGILALSLRSIYEVVTQTGPGYFDSLSGLVFFLLIGKWFQNKTYESLLFDRSYKSYFPVAVTLVGELVQESVLIEDLKIGDTILIRNNELIPADTELLSEEAMIDNSFVTGESTTIRKQKGEYVFAGGRQTGPAIELKVIKEVSQSYLTQLWNNDAFKKNEHSTRRILVDRISKYFTIAILIIAIVASIFWIFYDPSKTINVFTAVLIVACPCALALSTPFAVGTAMRVLSRNGCYLKNGEIIEEMDKVNHVVFDKTGTITNQGKENITFLGELTSQDTERVCAIASNSYHPLSRRIANYLGS
;
A
#
# COMPACT_ATOMS: atom_id res chain seq x y z
N MET A 1 -28.51 -63.49 15.36
CA MET A 1 -27.05 -63.68 15.22
C MET A 1 -26.60 -62.61 14.23
N GLN A 2 -26.42 -61.36 14.67
CA GLN A 2 -25.13 -60.75 15.06
C GLN A 2 -24.04 -61.04 14.02
N THR A 3 -23.26 -60.11 13.46
CA THR A 3 -23.03 -58.65 13.50
C THR A 3 -21.88 -58.47 12.49
N LEU A 4 -21.72 -57.37 11.76
CA LEU A 4 -20.88 -56.26 12.18
C LEU A 4 -21.05 -55.11 11.20
N ASP A 5 -21.37 -53.96 11.78
CA ASP A 5 -21.56 -52.65 11.19
C ASP A 5 -20.24 -52.07 10.61
N GLU A 6 -20.32 -51.55 9.39
CA GLU A 6 -19.35 -50.61 8.83
C GLU A 6 -19.59 -49.23 9.45
N ALA A 7 -18.71 -48.82 10.37
CA ALA A 7 -18.70 -47.45 10.88
C ALA A 7 -18.09 -46.51 9.81
N ILE A 8 -18.96 -45.73 9.16
CA ILE A 8 -18.57 -44.57 8.35
C ILE A 8 -18.11 -43.48 9.32
N ASP A 9 -16.82 -43.16 9.32
CA ASP A 9 -16.24 -42.05 10.08
C ASP A 9 -16.66 -40.72 9.41
N GLU A 10 -17.80 -40.16 9.83
CA GLU A 10 -18.25 -38.83 9.40
C GLU A 10 -17.22 -37.78 9.85
N LYS A 11 -16.39 -37.29 8.92
CA LYS A 11 -15.50 -36.15 9.16
C LYS A 11 -16.35 -34.95 9.61
N LEU A 12 -16.34 -34.66 10.91
CA LEU A 12 -16.96 -33.47 11.48
C LEU A 12 -16.24 -32.23 10.97
N ILE A 13 -17.00 -31.27 10.41
CA ILE A 13 -16.48 -30.04 9.82
C ILE A 13 -16.86 -28.85 10.71
N CYS A 14 -15.97 -27.86 10.83
CA CYS A 14 -16.21 -26.63 11.56
C CYS A 14 -17.34 -25.83 10.88
N ALA A 15 -18.38 -25.49 11.64
CA ALA A 15 -19.54 -24.74 11.14
C ALA A 15 -19.21 -23.29 10.71
N HIS A 16 -18.05 -22.77 11.13
CA HIS A 16 -17.61 -21.42 10.78
C HIS A 16 -16.57 -21.43 9.64
N CYS A 17 -15.46 -22.16 9.77
CA CYS A 17 -14.35 -22.07 8.82
C CYS A 17 -14.14 -23.29 7.90
N GLY A 18 -15.02 -24.31 7.95
CA GLY A 18 -14.94 -25.46 7.04
C GLY A 18 -13.80 -26.46 7.30
N ASP A 19 -13.00 -26.26 8.36
CA ASP A 19 -11.90 -27.16 8.72
C ASP A 19 -12.37 -28.46 9.39
N PRO A 20 -11.65 -29.60 9.22
CA PRO A 20 -11.96 -30.83 9.94
C PRO A 20 -11.72 -30.69 11.45
N CYS A 21 -12.72 -31.09 12.24
CA CYS A 21 -12.76 -31.08 13.70
C CYS A 21 -12.59 -32.51 14.25
N PRO A 22 -11.35 -32.97 14.53
CA PRO A 22 -11.12 -34.31 15.07
C PRO A 22 -11.61 -34.50 16.52
N ASP A 23 -11.83 -33.41 17.27
CA ASP A 23 -12.27 -33.42 18.67
C ASP A 23 -13.62 -32.70 18.86
N ARG A 24 -14.62 -33.34 19.49
CA ARG A 24 -15.95 -32.76 19.82
C ARG A 24 -15.95 -31.73 20.97
N LYS A 25 -14.79 -31.20 21.37
CA LYS A 25 -14.66 -30.41 22.61
C LYS A 25 -15.35 -29.04 22.58
N LEU A 26 -15.61 -28.50 21.39
CA LEU A 26 -16.19 -27.18 21.20
C LEU A 26 -17.47 -27.29 20.38
N ALA A 27 -18.59 -27.50 21.07
CA ALA A 27 -19.92 -27.56 20.46
C ALA A 27 -20.87 -26.55 21.13
N THR A 28 -21.69 -25.89 20.31
CA THR A 28 -22.82 -25.04 20.74
C THR A 28 -23.99 -25.32 19.80
N GLU A 29 -25.20 -25.54 20.33
CA GLU A 29 -26.45 -25.73 19.55
C GLU A 29 -26.37 -26.78 18.41
N GLY A 30 -25.60 -27.85 18.59
CA GLY A 30 -25.47 -28.93 17.61
C GLY A 30 -24.45 -28.67 16.48
N GLN A 31 -23.77 -27.52 16.49
CA GLN A 31 -22.65 -27.20 15.60
C GLN A 31 -21.30 -27.44 16.29
N VAL A 32 -20.28 -27.83 15.52
CA VAL A 32 -18.93 -28.12 16.02
C VAL A 32 -17.94 -27.09 15.48
N PHE A 33 -16.96 -26.70 16.30
CA PHE A 33 -15.97 -25.66 15.95
C PHE A 33 -14.53 -26.15 16.16
N CYS A 34 -13.62 -25.76 15.26
CA CYS A 34 -12.22 -26.18 15.32
C CYS A 34 -11.41 -25.44 16.39
N CYS A 35 -11.86 -24.26 16.83
CA CYS A 35 -11.20 -23.44 17.86
C CYS A 35 -12.21 -22.53 18.58
N LEU A 36 -11.81 -21.99 19.73
CA LEU A 36 -12.64 -21.06 20.52
C LEU A 36 -13.01 -19.81 19.70
N GLY A 37 -12.10 -19.31 18.85
CA GLY A 37 -12.37 -18.15 17.98
C GLY A 37 -13.52 -18.40 17.00
N CYS A 38 -13.54 -19.55 16.32
CA CYS A 38 -14.63 -19.93 15.42
C CYS A 38 -15.97 -20.03 16.15
N LYS A 39 -15.96 -20.57 17.38
CA LYS A 39 -17.14 -20.62 18.24
C LYS A 39 -17.64 -19.22 18.62
N THR A 40 -16.75 -18.34 19.08
CA THR A 40 -17.08 -16.97 19.51
C THR A 40 -17.64 -16.15 18.35
N VAL A 41 -17.03 -16.21 17.17
CA VAL A 41 -17.53 -15.48 15.99
C VAL A 41 -18.90 -16.01 15.57
N TYR A 42 -19.10 -17.34 15.63
CA TYR A 42 -20.40 -17.94 15.35
C TYR A 42 -21.49 -17.45 16.30
N GLU A 43 -21.25 -17.50 17.61
CA GLU A 43 -22.20 -17.06 18.63
C GLU A 43 -22.57 -15.57 18.44
N ILE A 44 -21.58 -14.72 18.15
CA ILE A 44 -21.82 -13.29 17.90
C ILE A 44 -22.69 -13.05 16.67
N ILE A 45 -22.45 -13.76 15.58
CA ILE A 45 -23.25 -13.63 14.35
C ILE A 45 -24.68 -14.08 14.60
N HIS A 46 -24.87 -15.18 15.35
CA HIS A 46 -26.18 -15.73 15.69
C HIS A 46 -26.96 -14.79 16.62
N GLU A 47 -26.35 -14.32 17.70
CA GLU A 47 -26.97 -13.39 18.67
C GLU A 47 -27.43 -12.06 18.05
N ASN A 48 -26.81 -11.64 16.94
CA ASN A 48 -27.17 -10.41 16.22
C ASN A 48 -28.15 -10.65 15.06
N GLY A 49 -28.70 -11.87 14.91
CA GLY A 49 -29.67 -12.20 13.85
C GLY A 49 -29.11 -12.15 12.44
N LEU A 50 -27.79 -12.32 12.29
CA LEU A 50 -27.06 -12.24 11.01
C LEU A 50 -26.87 -13.62 10.37
N ASP A 51 -27.76 -14.57 10.63
CA ASP A 51 -27.70 -15.96 10.13
C ASP A 51 -27.74 -16.08 8.60
N ALA A 52 -28.12 -15.01 7.91
CA ALA A 52 -27.99 -14.92 6.46
C ALA A 52 -26.51 -15.02 6.01
N TYR A 53 -25.56 -14.67 6.87
CA TYR A 53 -24.12 -14.79 6.64
C TYR A 53 -23.71 -16.21 6.19
N TYR A 54 -24.12 -17.22 6.96
CA TYR A 54 -23.85 -18.63 6.69
C TYR A 54 -24.61 -19.21 5.48
N ARG A 55 -25.56 -18.45 4.93
CA ARG A 55 -26.32 -18.84 3.72
C ARG A 55 -25.73 -18.24 2.44
N ILE A 56 -24.92 -17.19 2.55
CA ILE A 56 -24.36 -16.45 1.41
C ILE A 56 -22.94 -16.96 1.06
N GLU A 57 -22.13 -17.30 2.07
CA GLU A 57 -20.78 -17.84 1.88
C GLU A 57 -20.76 -19.37 2.05
N GLN A 58 -20.13 -20.09 1.10
CA GLN A 58 -19.98 -21.56 1.17
C GLN A 58 -18.91 -22.00 2.19
N ASP A 59 -17.92 -21.14 2.48
CA ASP A 59 -16.87 -21.34 3.49
C ASP A 59 -16.76 -20.07 4.37
N PRO A 60 -17.55 -19.95 5.45
CA PRO A 60 -17.73 -18.71 6.21
C PRO A 60 -16.57 -18.35 7.17
N GLY A 61 -15.33 -18.66 6.79
CA GLY A 61 -14.12 -18.34 7.53
C GLY A 61 -12.89 -19.06 7.00
N ILE A 62 -11.69 -18.47 7.19
CA ILE A 62 -10.41 -19.10 6.86
C ILE A 62 -9.78 -19.59 8.16
N SER A 63 -9.39 -20.86 8.22
CA SER A 63 -8.64 -21.42 9.36
C SER A 63 -7.23 -20.86 9.45
N LEU A 64 -6.83 -20.41 10.64
CA LEU A 64 -5.52 -19.83 10.90
C LEU A 64 -4.81 -20.63 11.99
N LYS A 65 -4.09 -21.68 11.58
CA LYS A 65 -3.23 -22.50 12.45
C LYS A 65 -1.94 -21.81 12.93
N HIS A 66 -1.77 -20.51 12.68
CA HIS A 66 -0.57 -19.75 13.03
C HIS A 66 -0.84 -18.68 14.09
N ASN A 67 -1.13 -19.10 15.33
CA ASN A 67 -0.89 -18.21 16.46
C ASN A 67 0.62 -18.20 16.72
N LYS A 68 1.31 -17.12 16.34
CA LYS A 68 2.60 -16.77 16.96
C LYS A 68 2.31 -16.67 18.47
N GLY A 69 3.04 -17.42 19.31
CA GLY A 69 2.71 -17.53 20.73
C GLY A 69 2.55 -16.16 21.41
N ARG A 70 1.79 -16.09 22.51
CA ARG A 70 1.49 -14.82 23.25
C ARG A 70 2.74 -13.97 23.55
N GLU A 71 3.89 -14.61 23.74
CA GLU A 71 5.16 -13.91 24.01
C GLU A 71 5.72 -13.09 22.83
N TYR A 72 5.28 -13.36 21.59
CA TYR A 72 5.76 -12.64 20.40
C TYR A 72 5.43 -11.14 20.47
N TYR A 73 4.30 -10.76 21.07
CA TYR A 73 3.83 -9.38 21.13
C TYR A 73 4.36 -8.60 22.35
N ASN A 74 5.26 -9.17 23.16
CA ASN A 74 5.78 -8.54 24.37
C ASN A 74 6.49 -7.20 24.11
N PHE A 75 7.01 -6.96 22.91
CA PHE A 75 7.61 -5.67 22.55
C PHE A 75 6.61 -4.50 22.62
N LEU A 76 5.30 -4.76 22.51
CA LEU A 76 4.24 -3.73 22.57
C LEU A 76 4.01 -3.18 23.98
N ASP A 77 4.51 -3.85 25.03
CA ASP A 77 4.44 -3.36 26.41
C ASP A 77 5.54 -2.32 26.72
N LYS A 78 6.56 -2.20 25.88
CA LYS A 78 7.64 -1.23 26.08
C LYS A 78 7.14 0.20 25.85
N ASP A 79 7.40 1.09 26.81
CA ASP A 79 6.95 2.49 26.74
C ASP A 79 7.48 3.24 25.50
N ASP A 80 8.68 2.91 25.02
CA ASP A 80 9.26 3.54 23.83
C ASP A 80 8.55 3.09 22.55
N VAL A 81 8.15 1.82 22.47
CA VAL A 81 7.38 1.25 21.36
C VAL A 81 5.95 1.77 21.38
N ARG A 82 5.31 1.75 22.56
CA ARG A 82 3.95 2.26 22.75
C ARG A 82 3.85 3.72 22.33
N ARG A 83 4.81 4.57 22.70
CA ARG A 83 4.84 5.99 22.30
C ARG A 83 5.04 6.21 20.80
N ARG A 84 5.69 5.29 20.08
CA ARG A 84 5.87 5.38 18.62
C ARG A 84 4.62 4.96 17.85
N ILE A 85 3.89 3.97 18.38
CA ILE A 85 2.71 3.40 17.72
C ILE A 85 1.42 4.16 18.05
N LEU A 86 1.26 4.61 19.30
CA LEU A 86 0.07 5.34 19.71
C LEU A 86 0.08 6.76 19.12
N ASN A 87 -1.01 7.13 18.46
CA ASN A 87 -1.21 8.50 17.96
C ASN A 87 -1.54 9.47 19.10
N PHE A 88 -2.09 8.97 20.20
CA PHE A 88 -2.46 9.73 21.40
C PHE A 88 -2.58 8.79 22.60
N GLU A 89 -2.17 9.26 23.78
CA GLU A 89 -2.32 8.51 25.03
C GLU A 89 -2.70 9.47 26.18
N SER A 90 -3.75 9.11 26.92
CA SER A 90 -4.15 9.68 28.21
C SER A 90 -4.58 8.54 29.15
N PRO A 91 -4.74 8.79 30.46
CA PRO A 91 -5.08 7.74 31.44
C PRO A 91 -6.34 6.92 31.10
N GLU A 92 -7.31 7.53 30.40
CA GLU A 92 -8.58 6.90 30.06
C GLU A 92 -8.77 6.66 28.55
N LEU A 93 -7.87 7.17 27.70
CA LEU A 93 -8.02 7.12 26.26
C LEU A 93 -6.66 7.03 25.54
N ALA A 94 -6.45 5.92 24.85
CA ALA A 94 -5.37 5.71 23.90
C ALA A 94 -5.97 5.58 22.49
N LYS A 95 -5.27 6.11 21.49
CA LYS A 95 -5.65 6.02 20.07
C LYS A 95 -4.54 5.39 19.27
N VAL A 96 -4.88 4.41 18.46
CA VAL A 96 -3.95 3.72 17.58
C VAL A 96 -4.53 3.56 16.18
N ARG A 97 -3.66 3.65 15.17
CA ARG A 97 -3.95 3.27 13.79
C ARG A 97 -3.07 2.08 13.44
N LEU A 98 -3.69 1.01 12.96
CA LEU A 98 -2.99 -0.22 12.60
C LEU A 98 -3.33 -0.60 11.15
N PHE A 99 -2.32 -0.98 10.37
CA PHE A 99 -2.51 -1.50 9.02
C PHE A 99 -2.81 -3.00 9.07
N ILE A 100 -3.86 -3.45 8.40
CA ILE A 100 -4.35 -4.83 8.41
C ILE A 100 -4.34 -5.38 6.98
N PRO A 101 -3.28 -6.10 6.55
CA PRO A 101 -3.13 -6.51 5.15
C PRO A 101 -4.24 -7.45 4.66
N VAL A 102 -4.85 -8.20 5.58
CA VAL A 102 -5.80 -9.30 5.34
C VAL A 102 -7.27 -8.84 5.27
N ILE A 103 -7.55 -7.53 5.25
CA ILE A 103 -8.91 -7.04 5.02
C ILE A 103 -9.30 -7.29 3.55
N HIS A 104 -10.31 -8.14 3.32
CA HIS A 104 -10.72 -8.58 1.98
C HIS A 104 -12.22 -8.44 1.67
N CYS A 105 -13.10 -8.47 2.68
CA CYS A 105 -14.55 -8.42 2.48
C CYS A 105 -15.27 -7.50 3.48
N SER A 106 -16.57 -7.29 3.26
CA SER A 106 -17.44 -6.51 4.15
C SER A 106 -17.56 -7.12 5.56
N SER A 107 -17.39 -8.43 5.69
CA SER A 107 -17.40 -9.13 6.98
C SER A 107 -16.19 -8.76 7.83
N CYS A 108 -15.01 -8.57 7.20
CA CYS A 108 -13.81 -8.06 7.85
C CYS A 108 -14.04 -6.66 8.44
N ILE A 109 -14.69 -5.79 7.66
CA ILE A 109 -15.03 -4.42 8.07
C ILE A 109 -15.94 -4.48 9.30
N TRP A 110 -17.04 -5.25 9.22
CA TRP A 110 -17.99 -5.35 10.32
C TRP A 110 -17.34 -5.86 11.61
N LEU A 111 -16.56 -6.94 11.55
CA LEU A 111 -15.94 -7.51 12.74
C LEU A 111 -14.97 -6.50 13.41
N LEU A 112 -14.11 -5.88 12.62
CA LEU A 112 -13.12 -4.92 13.11
C LEU A 112 -13.79 -3.65 13.66
N GLU A 113 -14.85 -3.15 13.03
CA GLU A 113 -15.62 -2.00 13.56
C GLU A 113 -16.38 -2.35 14.86
N ASN A 114 -16.67 -3.64 15.08
CA ASN A 114 -17.36 -4.13 16.28
C ASN A 114 -16.41 -4.67 17.37
N LEU A 115 -15.10 -4.33 17.34
CA LEU A 115 -14.14 -4.74 18.39
C LEU A 115 -14.57 -4.32 19.81
N TYR A 116 -15.33 -3.23 19.96
CA TYR A 116 -15.90 -2.79 21.24
C TYR A 116 -16.91 -3.77 21.86
N LYS A 117 -17.54 -4.62 21.04
CA LYS A 117 -18.41 -5.71 21.54
C LYS A 117 -17.61 -6.91 22.01
N LEU A 118 -16.42 -7.11 21.45
CA LEU A 118 -15.52 -8.24 21.74
C LEU A 118 -14.68 -7.99 22.99
N HIS A 119 -14.33 -6.73 23.28
CA HIS A 119 -13.56 -6.38 24.46
C HIS A 119 -14.03 -5.05 25.06
N GLY A 120 -14.45 -5.07 26.33
CA GLY A 120 -14.99 -3.89 27.03
C GLY A 120 -13.99 -2.76 27.30
N GLY A 121 -12.71 -2.96 26.94
CA GLY A 121 -11.67 -1.93 26.92
C GLY A 121 -11.62 -1.10 25.63
N VAL A 122 -12.25 -1.55 24.54
CA VAL A 122 -12.30 -0.82 23.27
C VAL A 122 -13.52 0.11 23.28
N ILE A 123 -13.30 1.40 23.00
CA ILE A 123 -14.32 2.46 23.04
C ILE A 123 -14.96 2.63 21.65
N ARG A 124 -14.11 2.69 20.60
CA ARG A 124 -14.53 2.88 19.20
C ARG A 124 -13.53 2.20 18.28
N SER A 125 -14.02 1.62 17.19
CA SER A 125 -13.19 1.07 16.12
C SER A 125 -13.79 1.41 14.76
N GLU A 126 -12.96 1.89 13.82
CA GLU A 126 -13.38 2.28 12.47
C GLU A 126 -12.41 1.77 11.41
N VAL A 127 -12.93 1.23 10.31
CA VAL A 127 -12.10 0.63 9.26
C VAL A 127 -12.06 1.52 8.03
N ASN A 128 -10.85 1.87 7.60
CA ASN A 128 -10.61 2.47 6.29
C ASN A 128 -10.23 1.37 5.28
N PHE A 129 -11.24 0.77 4.65
CA PHE A 129 -11.05 -0.35 3.73
C PHE A 129 -10.11 -0.04 2.55
N PRO A 130 -10.19 1.10 1.84
CA PRO A 130 -9.27 1.41 0.75
C PRO A 130 -7.79 1.49 1.17
N ARG A 131 -7.53 1.91 2.41
CA ARG A 131 -6.17 1.97 2.98
C ARG A 131 -5.79 0.74 3.78
N LYS A 132 -6.73 -0.17 4.00
CA LYS A 132 -6.60 -1.32 4.89
C LYS A 132 -6.12 -0.93 6.30
N GLU A 133 -6.58 0.20 6.82
CA GLU A 133 -6.24 0.67 8.16
C GLU A 133 -7.45 0.49 9.09
N VAL A 134 -7.20 0.20 10.37
CA VAL A 134 -8.21 0.29 11.44
C VAL A 134 -7.77 1.34 12.47
N PHE A 135 -8.71 2.20 12.85
CA PHE A 135 -8.55 3.23 13.87
C PHE A 135 -9.25 2.75 15.13
N ILE A 136 -8.51 2.63 16.23
CA ILE A 136 -9.04 2.10 17.49
C ILE A 136 -8.80 3.12 18.60
N ASP A 137 -9.89 3.52 19.25
CA ASP A 137 -9.89 4.25 20.52
C ASP A 137 -10.13 3.20 21.64
N PHE A 138 -9.22 3.08 22.60
CA PHE A 138 -9.32 2.14 23.71
C PHE A 138 -8.89 2.76 25.03
N ASN A 139 -9.33 2.18 26.15
CA ASN A 139 -8.94 2.63 27.48
C ASN A 139 -7.69 1.85 27.95
N PRO A 140 -6.52 2.49 28.07
CA PRO A 140 -5.26 1.80 28.41
C PRO A 140 -5.26 1.24 29.85
N SER A 141 -6.16 1.71 30.72
CA SER A 141 -6.35 1.14 32.06
C SER A 141 -7.14 -0.18 32.06
N LYS A 142 -7.81 -0.53 30.95
CA LYS A 142 -8.64 -1.74 30.80
C LYS A 142 -8.09 -2.75 29.80
N VAL A 143 -7.36 -2.31 28.79
CA VAL A 143 -6.73 -3.18 27.79
C VAL A 143 -5.39 -2.59 27.37
N SER A 144 -4.33 -3.40 27.38
CA SER A 144 -3.03 -2.95 26.88
C SER A 144 -2.99 -2.98 25.35
N LEU A 145 -2.05 -2.25 24.75
CA LEU A 145 -1.81 -2.31 23.31
C LEU A 145 -1.47 -3.74 22.85
N ARG A 146 -0.70 -4.48 23.66
CA ARG A 146 -0.40 -5.90 23.42
C ARG A 146 -1.68 -6.74 23.39
N GLU A 147 -2.52 -6.63 24.41
CA GLU A 147 -3.76 -7.38 24.52
C GLU A 147 -4.73 -7.08 23.37
N LEU A 148 -4.78 -5.82 22.91
CA LEU A 148 -5.56 -5.42 21.74
C LEU A 148 -5.06 -6.10 20.46
N VAL A 149 -3.74 -6.10 20.24
CA VAL A 149 -3.12 -6.74 19.06
C VAL A 149 -3.28 -8.27 19.12
N GLU A 150 -3.10 -8.88 20.29
CA GLU A 150 -3.33 -10.32 20.51
C GLU A 150 -4.78 -10.71 20.20
N LEU A 151 -5.74 -9.89 20.64
CA LEU A 151 -7.15 -10.07 20.33
C LEU A 151 -7.37 -10.05 18.81
N MET A 152 -6.86 -9.04 18.11
CA MET A 152 -7.02 -8.92 16.67
C MET A 152 -6.33 -10.07 15.90
N ALA A 153 -5.13 -10.47 16.32
CA ALA A 153 -4.42 -11.61 15.76
C ALA A 153 -5.21 -12.91 15.95
N SER A 154 -5.83 -13.10 17.13
CA SER A 154 -6.68 -14.27 17.41
C SER A 154 -7.96 -14.33 16.56
N LEU A 155 -8.43 -13.17 16.08
CA LEU A 155 -9.56 -13.03 15.16
C LEU A 155 -9.13 -13.16 13.69
N GLY A 156 -7.84 -13.34 13.42
CA GLY A 156 -7.29 -13.47 12.07
C GLY A 156 -6.93 -12.16 11.38
N TYR A 157 -6.93 -11.05 12.11
CA TYR A 157 -6.59 -9.72 11.62
C TYR A 157 -5.30 -9.23 12.28
N GLU A 158 -4.22 -10.00 12.09
CA GLU A 158 -2.89 -9.60 12.58
C GLU A 158 -2.51 -8.24 11.96
N PRO A 159 -2.29 -7.20 12.77
CA PRO A 159 -1.83 -5.92 12.27
C PRO A 159 -0.36 -6.01 11.86
N ASP A 160 -0.04 -5.41 10.71
CA ASP A 160 1.34 -5.13 10.34
C ASP A 160 1.77 -3.89 11.12
N ILE A 161 2.74 -4.06 12.02
CA ILE A 161 3.21 -3.01 12.92
C ILE A 161 4.55 -2.53 12.39
N ASP A 162 4.51 -1.50 11.54
CA ASP A 162 5.71 -0.77 11.15
C ASP A 162 6.07 0.24 12.24
N ILE A 163 7.26 0.11 12.82
CA ILE A 163 7.75 0.94 13.94
C ILE A 163 8.59 2.12 13.43
N GLU A 164 9.00 2.10 12.16
CA GLU A 164 9.64 3.26 11.56
C GLU A 164 8.59 4.31 11.20
N GLY A 165 8.87 5.54 11.63
CA GLY A 165 8.06 6.70 11.29
C GLY A 165 8.01 6.92 9.78
N GLU A 166 6.92 6.45 9.16
CA GLU A 166 6.29 6.97 7.93
C GLU A 166 6.11 8.50 7.94
N ASP A 167 6.36 9.14 9.09
CA ASP A 167 6.29 10.55 9.37
C ASP A 167 7.11 11.45 8.42
N SER A 168 8.05 10.95 7.62
CA SER A 168 8.80 11.80 6.68
C SER A 168 8.29 11.75 5.23
N GLU A 169 7.94 10.58 4.69
CA GLU A 169 7.37 10.46 3.34
C GLU A 169 5.85 10.69 3.31
N VAL A 170 5.10 10.15 4.28
CA VAL A 170 3.64 10.36 4.36
C VAL A 170 3.31 11.80 4.75
N LYS A 171 4.11 12.47 5.60
CA LYS A 171 3.94 13.93 5.83
C LYS A 171 4.30 14.76 4.60
N ARG A 172 5.29 14.38 3.80
CA ARG A 172 5.63 15.08 2.54
C ARG A 172 4.50 14.96 1.51
N ILE A 173 3.95 13.77 1.32
CA ILE A 173 2.83 13.51 0.42
C ILE A 173 1.55 14.20 0.92
N GLY A 174 1.25 14.09 2.22
CA GLY A 174 0.11 14.76 2.86
C GLY A 174 0.15 16.29 2.78
N ASN A 175 1.32 16.90 3.03
CA ASN A 175 1.50 18.35 2.93
C ASN A 175 1.42 18.85 1.49
N TYR A 176 1.96 18.09 0.52
CA TYR A 176 1.87 18.41 -0.90
C TYR A 176 0.41 18.40 -1.40
N ASN A 177 -0.35 17.35 -1.05
CA ASN A 177 -1.77 17.25 -1.39
C ASN A 177 -2.60 18.35 -0.72
N ARG A 178 -2.31 18.72 0.54
CA ARG A 178 -3.02 19.82 1.22
C ARG A 178 -2.75 21.17 0.56
N SER A 179 -1.50 21.45 0.17
CA SER A 179 -1.17 22.70 -0.54
C SER A 179 -1.90 22.79 -1.89
N LEU A 180 -1.97 21.68 -2.64
CA LEU A 180 -2.69 21.62 -3.92
C LEU A 180 -4.19 21.85 -3.74
N LEU A 181 -4.81 21.24 -2.72
CA LEU A 181 -6.24 21.44 -2.41
C LEU A 181 -6.56 22.89 -2.03
N ILE A 182 -5.68 23.57 -1.29
CA ILE A 182 -5.85 25.00 -0.97
C ILE A 182 -5.77 25.84 -2.25
N LYS A 183 -4.82 25.56 -3.16
CA LYS A 183 -4.74 26.25 -4.45
C LYS A 183 -6.00 26.05 -5.30
N ILE A 184 -6.57 24.84 -5.31
CA ILE A 184 -7.86 24.55 -5.97
C ILE A 184 -8.98 25.36 -5.33
N GLY A 185 -9.05 25.40 -3.99
CA GLY A 185 -10.06 26.17 -3.26
C GLY A 185 -9.99 27.67 -3.57
N VAL A 186 -8.79 28.26 -3.56
CA VAL A 186 -8.58 29.67 -3.91
C VAL A 186 -8.95 29.92 -5.37
N ALA A 187 -8.49 29.08 -6.30
CA ALA A 187 -8.81 29.23 -7.72
C ALA A 187 -10.32 29.11 -7.98
N GLY A 188 -10.99 28.15 -7.35
CA GLY A 188 -12.44 27.94 -7.48
C GLY A 188 -13.25 29.07 -6.87
N PHE A 189 -12.85 29.58 -5.71
CA PHE A 189 -13.48 30.75 -5.08
C PHE A 189 -13.38 31.99 -5.98
N CYS A 190 -12.17 32.31 -6.46
CA CYS A 190 -11.97 33.45 -7.36
C CYS A 190 -12.70 33.26 -8.69
N PHE A 191 -12.61 32.08 -9.30
CA PHE A 191 -13.31 31.75 -10.54
C PHE A 191 -14.83 31.93 -10.41
N GLY A 192 -15.44 31.38 -9.35
CA GLY A 192 -16.88 31.50 -9.12
C GLY A 192 -17.33 32.95 -8.94
N ASN A 193 -16.58 33.77 -8.20
CA ASN A 193 -16.88 35.19 -8.01
C ASN A 193 -16.70 35.99 -9.31
N ILE A 194 -15.61 35.76 -10.07
CA ILE A 194 -15.38 36.43 -11.34
C ILE A 194 -16.49 36.07 -12.35
N MET A 195 -16.88 34.79 -12.41
CA MET A 195 -17.97 34.35 -13.28
C MET A 195 -19.30 35.00 -12.89
N LEU A 196 -19.59 35.11 -11.60
CA LEU A 196 -20.79 35.80 -11.10
C LEU A 196 -20.80 37.29 -11.46
N LEU A 197 -19.65 37.97 -11.34
CA LEU A 197 -19.52 39.40 -11.65
C LEU A 197 -19.54 39.67 -13.17
N SER A 198 -19.10 38.71 -13.98
CA SER A 198 -19.14 38.78 -15.44
C SER A 198 -20.48 38.29 -16.02
N PHE A 199 -21.43 37.86 -15.17
CA PHE A 199 -22.73 37.34 -15.58
C PHE A 199 -23.58 38.30 -16.45
N PRO A 200 -23.60 39.62 -16.21
CA PRO A 200 -24.33 40.56 -17.07
C PRO A 200 -23.84 40.57 -18.52
N GLU A 201 -22.55 40.37 -18.76
CA GLU A 201 -21.93 40.32 -20.09
C GLU A 201 -22.37 39.06 -20.84
N TYR A 202 -22.42 37.91 -20.15
CA TYR A 202 -22.91 36.66 -20.73
C TYR A 202 -24.36 36.72 -21.23
N LEU A 203 -25.20 37.54 -20.60
CA LEU A 203 -26.59 37.73 -20.98
C LEU A 203 -26.80 38.91 -21.95
N GLY A 204 -25.74 39.61 -22.36
CA GLY A 204 -25.83 40.79 -23.21
C GLY A 204 -26.60 41.94 -22.57
N LEU A 205 -26.61 42.02 -21.23
CA LEU A 205 -27.28 43.06 -20.44
C LEU A 205 -26.43 44.35 -20.34
N GLU A 206 -25.37 44.46 -21.14
CA GLU A 206 -24.41 45.57 -21.15
C GLU A 206 -25.08 46.95 -21.33
N ASN A 207 -26.19 46.99 -22.07
CA ASN A 207 -26.95 48.23 -22.31
C ASN A 207 -27.98 48.57 -21.20
N LEU A 208 -28.22 47.65 -20.26
CA LEU A 208 -29.19 47.79 -19.16
C LEU A 208 -28.52 48.04 -17.80
N VAL A 209 -27.21 47.80 -17.70
CA VAL A 209 -26.40 48.04 -16.51
C VAL A 209 -25.65 49.37 -16.69
N ASP A 210 -25.65 50.25 -15.68
CA ASP A 210 -24.90 51.50 -15.79
C ASP A 210 -23.42 51.20 -16.06
N THR A 211 -22.82 51.98 -16.97
CA THR A 211 -21.41 51.86 -17.37
C THR A 211 -20.43 51.93 -16.20
N ASP A 212 -20.80 52.59 -15.10
CA ASP A 212 -19.97 52.69 -13.90
C ASP A 212 -19.97 51.39 -13.09
N PHE A 213 -21.08 50.64 -13.06
CA PHE A 213 -21.13 49.33 -12.43
C PHE A 213 -20.33 48.29 -13.23
N SER A 214 -20.43 48.31 -14.56
CA SER A 214 -19.64 47.41 -15.41
C SER A 214 -18.14 47.62 -15.21
N ARG A 215 -17.67 48.88 -15.20
CA ARG A 215 -16.26 49.19 -14.88
C ARG A 215 -15.85 48.73 -13.49
N PHE A 216 -16.71 48.96 -12.49
CA PHE A 216 -16.44 48.53 -11.12
C PHE A 216 -16.27 47.00 -11.03
N PHE A 217 -17.13 46.24 -11.70
CA PHE A 217 -17.02 44.78 -11.77
C PHE A 217 -15.74 44.33 -12.47
N SER A 218 -15.34 44.96 -13.58
CA SER A 218 -14.08 44.64 -14.26
C SER A 218 -12.84 44.87 -13.39
N TYR A 219 -12.81 45.94 -12.57
CA TYR A 219 -11.71 46.16 -11.62
C TYR A 219 -11.71 45.15 -10.47
N ILE A 220 -12.89 44.74 -9.99
CA ILE A 220 -13.01 43.66 -9.00
C ILE A 220 -12.54 42.32 -9.59
N ASN A 221 -12.83 42.06 -10.87
CA ASN A 221 -12.36 40.87 -11.57
C ASN A 221 -10.82 40.82 -11.63
N ILE A 222 -10.15 41.97 -11.86
CA ILE A 222 -8.69 42.06 -11.73
C ILE A 222 -8.26 41.65 -10.32
N LEU A 223 -8.87 42.22 -9.28
CA LEU A 223 -8.51 41.95 -7.89
C LEU A 223 -8.63 40.45 -7.54
N PHE A 224 -9.72 39.80 -7.93
CA PHE A 224 -9.90 38.36 -7.72
C PHE A 224 -8.96 37.50 -8.57
N SER A 225 -8.51 37.99 -9.73
CA SER A 225 -7.57 37.26 -10.58
C SER A 225 -6.14 37.22 -10.00
N LEU A 226 -5.75 38.19 -9.16
CA LEU A 226 -4.38 38.27 -8.60
C LEU A 226 -4.00 37.04 -7.76
N PRO A 227 -4.81 36.56 -6.79
CA PRO A 227 -4.55 35.30 -6.10
C PRO A 227 -4.44 34.09 -7.04
N VAL A 228 -5.23 34.07 -8.11
CA VAL A 228 -5.18 32.97 -9.09
C VAL A 228 -3.85 32.99 -9.85
N LEU A 229 -3.44 34.17 -10.32
CA LEU A 229 -2.20 34.37 -11.08
C LEU A 229 -0.96 34.09 -10.25
N PHE A 230 -0.84 34.70 -9.07
CA PHE A 230 0.41 34.64 -8.31
C PHE A 230 0.51 33.41 -7.40
N TYR A 231 -0.60 32.97 -6.80
CA TYR A 231 -0.59 31.86 -5.86
C TYR A 231 -0.98 30.54 -6.52
N SER A 232 -2.13 30.49 -7.18
CA SER A 232 -2.67 29.23 -7.73
C SER A 232 -1.86 28.74 -8.94
N ALA A 233 -1.48 29.64 -9.85
CA ALA A 233 -0.69 29.30 -11.04
C ALA A 233 0.84 29.19 -10.80
N SER A 234 1.32 29.53 -9.60
CA SER A 234 2.77 29.51 -9.22
C SER A 234 3.50 28.23 -9.64
N GLY A 235 2.87 27.08 -9.45
CA GLY A 235 3.46 25.78 -9.76
C GLY A 235 3.72 25.55 -11.25
N TYR A 236 2.92 26.16 -12.14
CA TYR A 236 3.14 26.07 -13.59
C TYR A 236 4.32 26.94 -14.02
N TYR A 237 4.46 28.14 -13.45
CA TYR A 237 5.62 29.01 -13.71
C TYR A 237 6.92 28.37 -13.23
N GLU A 238 6.93 27.80 -12.03
CA GLU A 238 8.11 27.14 -11.48
C GLU A 238 8.51 25.91 -12.31
N ALA A 239 7.53 25.09 -12.74
CA ALA A 239 7.76 23.94 -13.60
C ALA A 239 8.31 24.35 -14.98
N ALA A 240 7.69 25.35 -15.61
CA ALA A 240 8.15 25.88 -16.90
C ALA A 240 9.59 26.43 -16.82
N TYR A 241 9.90 27.21 -15.77
CA TYR A 241 11.23 27.77 -15.56
C TYR A 241 12.29 26.69 -15.33
N LYS A 242 12.00 25.71 -14.47
CA LYS A 242 12.90 24.57 -14.21
C LYS A 242 13.12 23.73 -15.47
N GLY A 243 12.07 23.44 -16.23
CA GLY A 243 12.16 22.71 -17.49
C GLY A 243 13.08 23.41 -18.49
N LEU A 244 12.87 24.72 -18.70
CA LEU A 244 13.72 25.53 -19.57
C LEU A 244 15.18 25.54 -19.10
N LYS A 245 15.43 25.70 -17.80
CA LYS A 245 16.79 25.65 -17.21
C LYS A 245 17.47 24.30 -17.43
N GLN A 246 16.71 23.21 -17.40
CA GLN A 246 17.18 21.85 -17.65
C GLN A 246 17.20 21.47 -19.13
N LYS A 247 16.89 22.40 -20.04
CA LYS A 247 16.78 22.17 -21.50
C LYS A 247 15.73 21.11 -21.88
N VAL A 248 14.72 20.92 -21.03
CA VAL A 248 13.57 20.04 -21.27
C VAL A 248 12.34 20.93 -21.48
N ILE A 249 11.74 20.84 -22.67
CA ILE A 249 10.50 21.58 -22.98
C ILE A 249 9.32 20.74 -22.50
N SER A 250 8.70 21.14 -21.39
CA SER A 250 7.51 20.50 -20.82
C SER A 250 6.21 21.18 -21.25
N ILE A 251 5.09 20.48 -21.05
CA ILE A 251 3.72 21.00 -21.30
C ILE A 251 3.45 22.29 -20.50
N ASP A 252 4.14 22.48 -19.37
CA ASP A 252 3.97 23.65 -18.52
C ASP A 252 4.43 24.95 -19.20
N VAL A 253 5.31 24.88 -20.21
CA VAL A 253 5.85 26.07 -20.90
C VAL A 253 4.75 26.82 -21.69
N PRO A 254 4.02 26.20 -22.64
CA PRO A 254 2.86 26.84 -23.28
C PRO A 254 1.80 27.32 -22.30
N ILE A 255 1.52 26.53 -21.26
CA ILE A 255 0.51 26.89 -20.25
C ILE A 255 0.92 28.17 -19.53
N ALA A 256 2.17 28.26 -19.06
CA ALA A 256 2.70 29.45 -18.40
C ALA A 256 2.64 30.68 -19.31
N ILE A 257 3.05 30.55 -20.58
CA ILE A 257 2.99 31.65 -21.56
C ILE A 257 1.53 32.04 -21.85
N GLY A 258 0.63 31.08 -21.97
CA GLY A 258 -0.81 31.33 -22.20
C GLY A 258 -1.46 32.08 -21.05
N ILE A 259 -1.18 31.70 -19.79
CA ILE A 259 -1.67 32.41 -18.60
C ILE A 259 -1.13 33.85 -18.58
N LEU A 260 0.16 34.04 -18.83
CA LEU A 260 0.76 35.39 -18.88
C LEU A 260 0.19 36.24 -20.02
N ALA A 261 0.04 35.68 -21.22
CA ALA A 261 -0.50 36.41 -22.36
C ALA A 261 -1.97 36.81 -22.14
N LEU A 262 -2.80 35.89 -21.61
CA LEU A 262 -4.22 36.15 -21.35
C LEU A 262 -4.41 37.15 -20.20
N SER A 263 -3.58 37.10 -19.16
CA SER A 263 -3.60 38.08 -18.06
C SER A 263 -3.19 39.47 -18.51
N LEU A 264 -2.07 39.61 -19.22
CA LEU A 264 -1.61 40.90 -19.73
C LEU A 264 -2.66 41.52 -20.68
N ARG A 265 -3.26 40.71 -21.54
CA ARG A 265 -4.35 41.14 -22.42
C ARG A 265 -5.58 41.60 -21.62
N SER A 266 -6.03 40.78 -20.66
CA SER A 266 -7.23 41.11 -19.88
C SER A 266 -7.04 42.38 -19.05
N ILE A 267 -5.83 42.60 -18.52
CA ILE A 267 -5.46 43.84 -17.85
C ILE A 267 -5.50 45.01 -18.84
N TYR A 268 -4.95 44.85 -20.04
CA TYR A 268 -4.97 45.89 -21.07
C TYR A 268 -6.40 46.28 -21.47
N GLU A 269 -7.28 45.31 -21.70
CA GLU A 269 -8.68 45.56 -22.12
C GLU A 269 -9.45 46.33 -21.05
N VAL A 270 -9.32 45.94 -19.78
CA VAL A 270 -9.99 46.63 -18.66
C VAL A 270 -9.43 48.03 -18.44
N VAL A 271 -8.11 48.21 -18.50
CA VAL A 271 -7.48 49.52 -18.29
C VAL A 271 -7.77 50.49 -19.44
N THR A 272 -7.82 49.99 -20.68
CA THR A 272 -8.15 50.80 -21.87
C THR A 272 -9.64 50.94 -22.10
N GLN A 273 -10.48 50.26 -21.31
CA GLN A 273 -11.93 50.21 -21.45
C GLN A 273 -12.39 49.75 -22.84
N THR A 274 -11.57 48.93 -23.51
CA THR A 274 -11.89 48.35 -24.82
C THR A 274 -12.71 47.07 -24.70
N GLY A 275 -12.72 46.46 -23.51
CA GLY A 275 -13.54 45.31 -23.18
C GLY A 275 -13.43 44.94 -21.70
N PRO A 276 -14.23 43.99 -21.24
CA PRO A 276 -14.28 43.57 -19.84
C PRO A 276 -13.13 42.64 -19.40
N GLY A 277 -12.32 42.18 -20.35
CA GLY A 277 -11.23 41.23 -20.12
C GLY A 277 -11.72 39.78 -19.97
N TYR A 278 -10.80 38.82 -20.01
CA TYR A 278 -11.09 37.38 -19.99
C TYR A 278 -10.62 36.73 -18.67
N PHE A 279 -10.86 37.40 -17.55
CA PHE A 279 -10.43 36.96 -16.23
C PHE A 279 -11.17 35.70 -15.74
N ASP A 280 -12.40 35.52 -16.20
CA ASP A 280 -13.24 34.35 -15.97
C ASP A 280 -12.62 33.10 -16.65
N SER A 281 -12.25 33.23 -17.93
CA SER A 281 -11.61 32.20 -18.73
C SER A 281 -10.23 31.87 -18.19
N LEU A 282 -9.47 32.88 -17.77
CA LEU A 282 -8.18 32.70 -17.12
C LEU A 282 -8.30 31.93 -15.79
N SER A 283 -9.24 32.33 -14.94
CA SER A 283 -9.42 31.72 -13.63
C SER A 283 -9.98 30.30 -13.74
N GLY A 284 -10.91 30.09 -14.67
CA GLY A 284 -11.44 28.77 -15.02
C GLY A 284 -10.35 27.84 -15.55
N LEU A 285 -9.50 28.33 -16.46
CA LEU A 285 -8.37 27.56 -16.99
C LEU A 285 -7.46 27.07 -15.86
N VAL A 286 -7.00 27.96 -14.96
CA VAL A 286 -6.13 27.58 -13.84
C VAL A 286 -6.83 26.61 -12.89
N PHE A 287 -8.12 26.84 -12.60
CA PHE A 287 -8.92 25.97 -11.75
C PHE A 287 -9.04 24.54 -12.30
N PHE A 288 -9.44 24.39 -13.56
CA PHE A 288 -9.58 23.07 -14.20
C PHE A 288 -8.24 22.36 -14.37
N LEU A 289 -7.16 23.09 -14.67
CA LEU A 289 -5.81 22.51 -14.71
C LEU A 289 -5.39 21.96 -13.34
N LEU A 290 -5.65 22.69 -12.26
CA LEU A 290 -5.34 22.23 -10.89
C LEU A 290 -6.17 21.02 -10.49
N ILE A 291 -7.46 20.96 -10.85
CA ILE A 291 -8.30 19.76 -10.66
C ILE A 291 -7.71 18.58 -11.42
N GLY A 292 -7.35 18.76 -12.70
CA GLY A 292 -6.72 17.73 -13.51
C GLY A 292 -5.44 17.20 -12.87
N LYS A 293 -4.59 18.10 -12.35
CA LYS A 293 -3.36 17.76 -11.63
C LYS A 293 -3.62 16.99 -10.33
N TRP A 294 -4.63 17.39 -9.55
CA TRP A 294 -5.03 16.67 -8.36
C TRP A 294 -5.54 15.27 -8.67
N PHE A 295 -6.39 15.15 -9.69
CA PHE A 295 -6.92 13.87 -10.16
C PHE A 295 -5.79 12.95 -10.65
N GLN A 296 -4.84 13.51 -11.43
CA GLN A 296 -3.65 12.81 -11.88
C GLN A 296 -2.85 12.27 -10.69
N ASN A 297 -2.48 13.13 -9.73
CA ASN A 297 -1.70 12.72 -8.55
C ASN A 297 -2.41 11.63 -7.74
N LYS A 298 -3.71 11.78 -7.51
CA LYS A 298 -4.50 10.80 -6.77
C LYS A 298 -4.51 9.43 -7.44
N THR A 299 -4.57 9.43 -8.77
CA THR A 299 -4.52 8.19 -9.55
C THR A 299 -3.13 7.56 -9.48
N TYR A 300 -2.07 8.34 -9.61
CA TYR A 300 -0.69 7.84 -9.50
C TYR A 300 -0.37 7.27 -8.11
N GLU A 301 -0.76 7.95 -7.03
CA GLU A 301 -0.58 7.45 -5.65
C GLU A 301 -1.26 6.10 -5.45
N SER A 302 -2.43 5.87 -6.06
CA SER A 302 -3.14 4.59 -5.94
C SER A 302 -2.45 3.43 -6.65
N LEU A 303 -1.48 3.71 -7.52
CA LEU A 303 -0.72 2.72 -8.30
C LEU A 303 0.65 2.42 -7.69
N LEU A 304 1.10 3.20 -6.70
CA LEU A 304 2.38 2.99 -6.02
C LEU A 304 2.14 2.09 -4.81
N PHE A 305 2.21 0.78 -5.04
CA PHE A 305 2.23 -0.20 -3.95
C PHE A 305 3.69 -0.46 -3.57
N ASP A 306 4.28 0.39 -2.73
CA ASP A 306 5.64 0.13 -2.26
C ASP A 306 5.60 -0.73 -0.99
N ARG A 307 5.80 -2.04 -1.18
CA ARG A 307 6.17 -2.91 -0.07
C ARG A 307 7.67 -2.79 0.12
N SER A 308 8.06 -2.14 1.20
CA SER A 308 9.42 -2.20 1.74
C SER A 308 9.76 -3.65 2.10
N TYR A 309 11.00 -4.05 1.89
CA TYR A 309 11.51 -5.37 2.30
C TYR A 309 11.50 -5.58 3.81
N LYS A 310 11.36 -4.49 4.56
CA LYS A 310 11.26 -4.49 6.02
C LYS A 310 10.05 -5.26 6.53
N SER A 311 8.97 -5.37 5.73
CA SER A 311 7.79 -6.20 6.06
C SER A 311 8.09 -7.69 6.22
N TYR A 312 9.27 -8.16 5.79
CA TYR A 312 9.69 -9.56 5.91
C TYR A 312 10.59 -9.82 7.12
N PHE A 313 11.09 -8.79 7.80
CA PHE A 313 11.89 -8.94 9.02
C PHE A 313 10.99 -8.92 10.27
N PRO A 314 11.40 -9.60 11.35
CA PRO A 314 10.71 -9.46 12.62
C PRO A 314 10.89 -8.03 13.15
N VAL A 315 9.81 -7.48 13.70
CA VAL A 315 9.76 -6.13 14.27
C VAL A 315 10.67 -6.01 15.50
N ALA A 316 10.72 -7.09 16.30
CA ALA A 316 11.53 -7.19 17.50
C ALA A 316 12.12 -8.59 17.62
N VAL A 317 13.23 -8.69 18.36
CA VAL A 317 13.94 -9.94 18.61
C VAL A 317 14.29 -10.06 20.10
N THR A 318 14.38 -11.30 20.60
CA THR A 318 14.67 -11.55 22.01
C THR A 318 16.18 -11.51 22.24
N LEU A 319 16.67 -10.55 23.02
CA LEU A 319 18.03 -10.52 23.57
C LEU A 319 18.14 -11.43 24.80
N VAL A 320 19.25 -12.14 24.88
CA VAL A 320 19.63 -12.94 26.05
C VAL A 320 20.67 -12.15 26.85
N GLY A 321 20.25 -11.51 27.93
CA GLY A 321 21.14 -10.84 28.89
C GLY A 321 21.59 -11.77 30.03
N GLU A 322 22.49 -11.30 30.89
CA GLU A 322 23.06 -12.09 32.00
C GLU A 322 22.03 -12.55 33.05
N LEU A 323 20.88 -11.87 33.17
CA LEU A 323 19.87 -12.16 34.20
C LEU A 323 18.42 -12.25 33.68
N VAL A 324 18.09 -11.70 32.51
CA VAL A 324 16.72 -11.66 31.97
C VAL A 324 16.75 -11.68 30.43
N GLN A 325 15.76 -12.32 29.81
CA GLN A 325 15.48 -12.21 28.36
C GLN A 325 14.65 -10.95 28.09
N GLU A 326 15.10 -10.10 27.16
CA GLU A 326 14.45 -8.83 26.85
C GLU A 326 14.14 -8.73 25.35
N SER A 327 12.91 -8.35 24.97
CA SER A 327 12.57 -8.14 23.56
C SER A 327 13.00 -6.75 23.10
N VAL A 328 13.91 -6.63 22.15
CA VAL A 328 14.42 -5.35 21.63
C VAL A 328 14.09 -5.19 20.15
N LEU A 329 13.90 -3.95 19.69
CA LEU A 329 13.64 -3.66 18.28
C LEU A 329 14.84 -4.05 17.42
N ILE A 330 14.57 -4.48 16.19
CA ILE A 330 15.63 -4.90 15.26
C ILE A 330 16.63 -3.76 14.95
N GLU A 331 16.18 -2.51 14.97
CA GLU A 331 17.00 -1.31 14.77
C GLU A 331 17.97 -1.02 15.93
N ASP A 332 17.58 -1.41 17.14
CA ASP A 332 18.35 -1.17 18.36
C ASP A 332 19.40 -2.28 18.58
N LEU A 333 19.42 -3.29 17.70
CA LEU A 333 20.32 -4.44 17.77
C LEU A 333 21.76 -4.04 17.46
N LYS A 334 22.68 -4.35 18.36
CA LYS A 334 24.10 -3.98 18.24
C LYS A 334 24.98 -5.18 17.96
N ILE A 335 26.13 -4.91 17.35
CA ILE A 335 27.18 -5.91 17.18
C ILE A 335 27.62 -6.39 18.55
N GLY A 336 27.67 -7.72 18.72
CA GLY A 336 28.05 -8.38 19.96
C GLY A 336 26.87 -8.85 20.80
N ASP A 337 25.65 -8.38 20.51
CA ASP A 337 24.44 -8.81 21.20
C ASP A 337 24.16 -10.30 20.97
N THR A 338 23.67 -10.99 22.00
CA THR A 338 23.22 -12.38 21.90
C THR A 338 21.70 -12.41 21.76
N ILE A 339 21.21 -12.97 20.66
CA ILE A 339 19.78 -13.11 20.37
C ILE A 339 19.34 -14.56 20.45
N LEU A 340 18.12 -14.77 20.93
CA LEU A 340 17.44 -16.06 20.92
C LEU A 340 16.51 -16.13 19.71
N ILE A 341 16.73 -17.11 18.84
CA ILE A 341 15.88 -17.40 17.69
C ILE A 341 15.18 -18.74 17.92
N ARG A 342 13.85 -18.71 17.97
CA ARG A 342 13.01 -19.89 18.18
C ARG A 342 12.69 -20.61 16.86
N ASN A 343 12.03 -21.75 16.97
CA ASN A 343 11.59 -22.51 15.81
C ASN A 343 10.72 -21.64 14.87
N ASN A 344 11.02 -21.68 13.58
CA ASN A 344 10.38 -20.91 12.51
C ASN A 344 10.53 -19.39 12.59
N GLU A 345 11.37 -18.86 13.49
CA GLU A 345 11.72 -17.44 13.49
C GLU A 345 12.81 -17.13 12.45
N LEU A 346 12.75 -15.92 11.89
CA LEU A 346 13.74 -15.42 10.94
C LEU A 346 14.92 -14.81 11.67
N ILE A 347 16.11 -15.02 11.12
CA ILE A 347 17.35 -14.48 11.63
C ILE A 347 17.51 -13.04 11.11
N PRO A 348 17.50 -12.02 12.00
CA PRO A 348 17.38 -10.61 11.64
C PRO A 348 18.66 -10.00 11.05
N ALA A 349 19.81 -10.57 11.41
CA ALA A 349 21.13 -10.02 11.13
C ALA A 349 22.12 -11.14 10.84
N ASP A 350 23.26 -10.78 10.26
CA ASP A 350 24.34 -11.73 10.11
C ASP A 350 24.94 -12.06 11.49
N THR A 351 25.00 -13.34 11.82
CA THR A 351 25.26 -13.83 13.18
C THR A 351 26.26 -15.00 13.22
N GLU A 352 26.80 -15.26 14.41
CA GLU A 352 27.60 -16.44 14.76
C GLU A 352 26.77 -17.39 15.61
N LEU A 353 26.80 -18.68 15.34
CA LEU A 353 26.07 -19.66 16.14
C LEU A 353 26.76 -19.92 17.50
N LEU A 354 26.06 -19.67 18.61
CA LEU A 354 26.57 -19.98 19.96
C LEU A 354 26.11 -21.36 20.46
N SER A 355 24.93 -21.82 20.03
CA SER A 355 24.46 -23.18 20.32
C SER A 355 25.29 -24.25 19.61
N GLU A 356 25.27 -25.49 20.11
CA GLU A 356 26.09 -26.58 19.55
C GLU A 356 25.71 -26.92 18.10
N GLU A 357 24.41 -26.85 17.77
CA GLU A 357 23.89 -27.19 16.45
C GLU A 357 22.65 -26.35 16.11
N ALA A 358 22.52 -25.99 14.82
CA ALA A 358 21.33 -25.37 14.26
C ALA A 358 20.99 -25.96 12.88
N MET A 359 19.72 -25.90 12.50
CA MET A 359 19.25 -26.31 11.17
C MET A 359 18.58 -25.10 10.52
N ILE A 360 19.26 -24.48 9.56
CA ILE A 360 18.82 -23.22 8.96
C ILE A 360 18.18 -23.48 7.60
N ASP A 361 16.92 -23.07 7.44
CA ASP A 361 16.25 -23.00 6.16
C ASP A 361 16.57 -21.66 5.48
N ASN A 362 17.29 -21.71 4.37
CA ASN A 362 17.66 -20.52 3.59
C ASN A 362 16.73 -20.29 2.40
N SER A 363 15.58 -20.96 2.31
CA SER A 363 14.62 -20.83 1.20
C SER A 363 14.21 -19.40 0.90
N PHE A 364 14.19 -18.54 1.92
CA PHE A 364 13.89 -17.11 1.75
C PHE A 364 14.94 -16.37 0.89
N VAL A 365 16.21 -16.80 0.95
CA VAL A 365 17.33 -16.16 0.24
C VAL A 365 17.71 -16.94 -1.02
N THR A 366 17.72 -18.28 -0.95
CA THR A 366 18.20 -19.15 -2.03
C THR A 366 17.09 -19.79 -2.85
N GLY A 367 15.83 -19.76 -2.37
CA GLY A 367 14.72 -20.51 -2.97
C GLY A 367 14.74 -22.03 -2.67
N GLU A 368 15.81 -22.53 -2.06
CA GLU A 368 15.97 -23.96 -1.73
C GLU A 368 15.51 -24.24 -0.30
N SER A 369 14.55 -25.16 -0.13
CA SER A 369 13.97 -25.54 1.17
C SER A 369 14.76 -26.61 1.93
N THR A 370 15.92 -26.99 1.42
CA THR A 370 16.82 -27.94 2.10
C THR A 370 17.51 -27.22 3.25
N THR A 371 17.24 -27.67 4.48
CA THR A 371 17.87 -27.10 5.67
C THR A 371 19.36 -27.45 5.71
N ILE A 372 20.17 -26.46 6.07
CA ILE A 372 21.62 -26.62 6.21
C ILE A 372 21.95 -26.74 7.69
N ARG A 373 22.67 -27.80 8.03
CA ARG A 373 23.21 -28.01 9.38
C ARG A 373 24.35 -27.03 9.63
N LYS A 374 24.31 -26.34 10.77
CA LYS A 374 25.33 -25.42 11.25
C LYS A 374 25.86 -25.85 12.60
N GLN A 375 27.17 -25.72 12.79
CA GLN A 375 27.86 -26.00 14.05
C GLN A 375 28.25 -24.72 14.78
N LYS A 376 28.46 -24.82 16.09
CA LYS A 376 28.92 -23.70 16.93
C LYS A 376 30.13 -22.98 16.32
N GLY A 377 30.09 -21.66 16.35
CA GLY A 377 31.10 -20.78 15.77
C GLY A 377 30.95 -20.54 14.26
N GLU A 378 30.03 -21.23 13.59
CA GLU A 378 29.77 -20.98 12.18
C GLU A 378 28.92 -19.73 11.93
N TYR A 379 29.17 -19.13 10.78
CA TYR A 379 28.42 -17.98 10.30
C TYR A 379 27.01 -18.37 9.83
N VAL A 380 26.03 -17.57 10.23
CA VAL A 380 24.62 -17.69 9.89
C VAL A 380 24.13 -16.37 9.30
N PHE A 381 23.61 -16.42 8.08
CA PHE A 381 23.20 -15.22 7.32
C PHE A 381 21.84 -14.69 7.77
N ALA A 382 21.64 -13.38 7.66
CA ALA A 382 20.33 -12.77 7.78
C ALA A 382 19.36 -13.33 6.73
N GLY A 383 18.09 -13.51 7.10
CA GLY A 383 17.05 -14.09 6.26
C GLY A 383 16.93 -15.60 6.33
N GLY A 384 17.89 -16.30 6.95
CA GLY A 384 17.74 -17.71 7.29
C GLY A 384 16.64 -17.90 8.34
N ARG A 385 15.92 -19.02 8.27
CA ARG A 385 14.89 -19.40 9.24
C ARG A 385 15.37 -20.57 10.09
N GLN A 386 15.29 -20.43 11.40
CA GLN A 386 15.66 -21.55 12.28
C GLN A 386 14.59 -22.64 12.21
N THR A 387 15.02 -23.89 12.08
CA THR A 387 14.16 -25.08 12.16
C THR A 387 14.63 -25.97 13.30
N GLY A 388 13.73 -26.34 14.21
CA GLY A 388 14.04 -27.17 15.37
C GLY A 388 14.11 -26.40 16.69
N PRO A 389 14.94 -26.81 17.68
CA PRO A 389 15.00 -26.17 19.00
C PRO A 389 15.48 -24.72 18.90
N ALA A 390 15.17 -23.91 19.92
CA ALA A 390 15.65 -22.53 19.97
C ALA A 390 17.19 -22.49 20.03
N ILE A 391 17.77 -21.50 19.36
CA ILE A 391 19.21 -21.31 19.26
C ILE A 391 19.60 -19.91 19.72
N GLU A 392 20.80 -19.80 20.24
CA GLU A 392 21.44 -18.54 20.59
C GLU A 392 22.44 -18.17 19.50
N LEU A 393 22.34 -16.93 19.05
CA LEU A 393 23.14 -16.36 17.98
C LEU A 393 23.80 -15.07 18.47
N LYS A 394 25.05 -14.84 18.12
CA LYS A 394 25.75 -13.58 18.39
C LYS A 394 25.73 -12.70 17.15
N VAL A 395 25.30 -11.45 17.28
CA VAL A 395 25.23 -10.49 16.18
C VAL A 395 26.64 -10.08 15.76
N ILE A 396 27.00 -10.32 14.49
CA ILE A 396 28.33 -9.96 13.93
C ILE A 396 28.25 -8.64 13.15
N LYS A 397 27.12 -8.37 12.48
CA LYS A 397 26.90 -7.13 11.72
C LYS A 397 25.57 -6.49 12.08
N GLU A 398 25.49 -5.18 11.93
CA GLU A 398 24.23 -4.45 11.98
C GLU A 398 23.26 -4.94 10.88
N VAL A 399 21.96 -4.89 11.16
CA VAL A 399 20.88 -5.34 10.27
C VAL A 399 20.92 -4.62 8.93
N SER A 400 21.24 -3.31 8.95
CA SER A 400 21.41 -2.45 7.78
C SER A 400 22.55 -2.89 6.85
N GLN A 401 23.55 -3.59 7.40
CA GLN A 401 24.75 -4.05 6.71
C GLN A 401 24.72 -5.56 6.42
N SER A 402 23.63 -6.25 6.77
CA SER A 402 23.49 -7.70 6.56
C SER A 402 23.47 -8.05 5.07
N TYR A 403 23.83 -9.29 4.74
CA TYR A 403 23.86 -9.77 3.36
C TYR A 403 22.51 -9.59 2.65
N LEU A 404 21.40 -9.89 3.32
CA LEU A 404 20.05 -9.76 2.76
C LEU A 404 19.70 -8.29 2.48
N THR A 405 20.01 -7.38 3.42
CA THR A 405 19.81 -5.94 3.22
C THR A 405 20.68 -5.40 2.09
N GLN A 406 21.91 -5.88 1.95
CA GLN A 406 22.78 -5.53 0.81
C GLN A 406 22.23 -6.05 -0.52
N LEU A 407 21.70 -7.28 -0.55
CA LEU A 407 21.10 -7.86 -1.75
C LEU A 407 19.89 -7.04 -2.21
N TRP A 408 19.09 -6.56 -1.26
CA TRP A 408 17.90 -5.74 -1.55
C TRP A 408 18.25 -4.28 -1.90
N ASN A 409 19.24 -3.70 -1.22
CA ASN A 409 19.71 -2.34 -1.47
C ASN A 409 20.67 -2.24 -2.66
N ASN A 410 21.02 -3.36 -3.28
CA ASN A 410 21.91 -3.41 -4.42
C ASN A 410 21.32 -2.62 -5.59
N ASP A 411 22.09 -1.65 -6.08
CA ASP A 411 21.67 -0.78 -7.18
C ASP A 411 21.40 -1.55 -8.49
N ALA A 412 21.90 -2.79 -8.62
CA ALA A 412 21.54 -3.69 -9.72
C ALA A 412 20.04 -4.03 -9.77
N PHE A 413 19.35 -4.01 -8.62
CA PHE A 413 17.89 -4.18 -8.52
C PHE A 413 17.14 -2.85 -8.42
N LYS A 414 17.82 -1.74 -8.10
CA LYS A 414 17.29 -0.38 -8.32
C LYS A 414 17.41 -0.02 -9.80
N LYS A 415 16.60 -0.66 -10.64
CA LYS A 415 16.33 -0.11 -11.98
C LYS A 415 15.85 1.32 -11.79
N ASN A 416 16.58 2.28 -12.39
CA ASN A 416 16.22 3.70 -12.43
C ASN A 416 14.70 3.87 -12.59
N GLU A 417 14.05 4.51 -11.62
CA GLU A 417 12.61 4.86 -11.59
C GLU A 417 12.17 5.82 -12.74
N HIS A 418 12.97 5.94 -13.78
CA HIS A 418 12.58 6.61 -15.00
C HIS A 418 11.82 5.62 -15.88
N SER A 419 10.54 5.46 -15.56
CA SER A 419 9.61 4.65 -16.33
C SER A 419 9.71 4.98 -17.82
N THR A 420 9.73 3.94 -18.65
CA THR A 420 9.93 4.07 -20.11
C THR A 420 8.83 4.93 -20.76
N ARG A 421 7.64 5.01 -20.15
CA ARG A 421 6.53 5.88 -20.59
C ARG A 421 6.63 7.33 -20.12
N ARG A 422 7.22 7.65 -18.96
CA ARG A 422 7.51 9.04 -18.59
C ARG A 422 8.34 9.68 -19.71
N ILE A 423 9.31 8.92 -20.23
CA ILE A 423 10.12 9.29 -21.39
C ILE A 423 9.27 9.44 -22.67
N LEU A 424 8.25 8.61 -22.92
CA LEU A 424 7.38 8.72 -24.08
C LEU A 424 6.47 9.95 -24.01
N VAL A 425 5.78 10.15 -22.88
CA VAL A 425 4.91 11.32 -22.65
C VAL A 425 5.74 12.59 -22.73
N ASP A 426 6.93 12.63 -22.10
CA ASP A 426 7.84 13.77 -22.15
C ASP A 426 8.35 14.03 -23.58
N ARG A 427 8.62 12.98 -24.36
CA ARG A 427 9.04 13.09 -25.76
C ARG A 427 7.92 13.65 -26.64
N ILE A 428 6.71 13.10 -26.54
CA ILE A 428 5.54 13.59 -27.29
C ILE A 428 5.25 15.04 -26.90
N SER A 429 5.26 15.32 -25.59
CA SER A 429 5.05 16.66 -25.04
C SER A 429 6.04 17.68 -25.57
N LYS A 430 7.33 17.30 -25.70
CA LYS A 430 8.37 18.17 -26.26
C LYS A 430 8.06 18.55 -27.71
N TYR A 431 7.82 17.59 -28.59
CA TYR A 431 7.56 17.87 -30.01
C TYR A 431 6.24 18.61 -30.21
N PHE A 432 5.20 18.22 -29.47
CA PHE A 432 3.90 18.87 -29.50
C PHE A 432 3.99 20.34 -29.05
N THR A 433 4.71 20.60 -27.96
CA THR A 433 4.97 21.97 -27.46
C THR A 433 5.70 22.82 -28.50
N ILE A 434 6.75 22.29 -29.13
CA ILE A 434 7.49 23.01 -30.18
C ILE A 434 6.56 23.33 -31.36
N ALA A 435 5.77 22.35 -31.82
CA ALA A 435 4.83 22.54 -32.92
C ALA A 435 3.80 23.65 -32.61
N ILE A 436 3.23 23.65 -31.41
CA ILE A 436 2.26 24.68 -30.98
C ILE A 436 2.89 26.06 -30.96
N LEU A 437 4.10 26.20 -30.41
CA LEU A 437 4.79 27.48 -30.37
C LEU A 437 5.06 28.00 -31.78
N ILE A 438 5.47 27.13 -32.72
CA ILE A 438 5.65 27.49 -34.12
C ILE A 438 4.33 27.94 -34.73
N ILE A 439 3.25 27.18 -34.56
CA ILE A 439 1.92 27.53 -35.09
C ILE A 439 1.45 28.87 -34.52
N ALA A 440 1.61 29.10 -33.22
CA ALA A 440 1.24 30.34 -32.56
C ALA A 440 2.01 31.53 -33.14
N ILE A 441 3.33 31.40 -33.35
CA ILE A 441 4.17 32.44 -33.93
C ILE A 441 3.79 32.69 -35.39
N VAL A 442 3.67 31.66 -36.22
CA VAL A 442 3.34 31.78 -37.64
C VAL A 442 1.95 32.40 -37.83
N ALA A 443 0.96 31.96 -37.05
CA ALA A 443 -0.38 32.52 -37.08
C ALA A 443 -0.38 34.00 -36.66
N SER A 444 0.34 34.35 -35.59
CA SER A 444 0.51 35.75 -35.19
C SER A 444 1.15 36.61 -36.28
N ILE A 445 2.21 36.13 -36.92
CA ILE A 445 2.88 36.86 -38.02
C ILE A 445 1.89 37.11 -39.16
N PHE A 446 1.10 36.11 -39.56
CA PHE A 446 0.09 36.28 -40.59
C PHE A 446 -0.93 37.36 -40.23
N TRP A 447 -1.46 37.34 -39.00
CA TRP A 447 -2.48 38.29 -38.56
C TRP A 447 -1.92 39.70 -38.35
N ILE A 448 -0.64 39.87 -38.03
CA ILE A 448 0.01 41.19 -37.99
C ILE A 448 -0.11 41.91 -39.34
N PHE A 449 0.00 41.19 -40.45
CA PHE A 449 -0.09 41.80 -41.79
C PHE A 449 -1.52 41.98 -42.29
N TYR A 450 -2.47 41.15 -41.85
CA TYR A 450 -3.85 41.18 -42.33
C TYR A 450 -4.79 42.01 -41.44
N ASP A 451 -4.74 41.80 -40.13
CA ASP A 451 -5.57 42.49 -39.14
C ASP A 451 -4.88 42.44 -37.76
N PRO A 452 -4.06 43.46 -37.43
CA PRO A 452 -3.27 43.50 -36.21
C PRO A 452 -4.08 43.29 -34.93
N SER A 453 -5.37 43.71 -34.93
CA SER A 453 -6.26 43.60 -33.77
C SER A 453 -6.49 42.16 -33.32
N LYS A 454 -6.37 41.18 -34.24
CA LYS A 454 -6.58 39.75 -33.96
C LYS A 454 -5.32 39.00 -33.56
N THR A 455 -4.15 39.62 -33.69
CA THR A 455 -2.86 38.96 -33.43
C THR A 455 -2.81 38.30 -32.05
N ILE A 456 -3.15 39.08 -31.01
CA ILE A 456 -3.11 38.60 -29.62
C ILE A 456 -4.19 37.53 -29.39
N ASN A 457 -5.36 37.67 -30.04
CA ASN A 457 -6.47 36.73 -29.91
C ASN A 457 -6.10 35.35 -30.48
N VAL A 458 -5.44 35.35 -31.64
CA VAL A 458 -5.01 34.13 -32.31
C VAL A 458 -3.85 33.49 -31.56
N PHE A 459 -2.87 34.29 -31.12
CA PHE A 459 -1.76 33.80 -30.30
C PHE A 459 -2.26 33.11 -29.02
N THR A 460 -3.12 33.79 -28.27
CA THR A 460 -3.65 33.28 -27.00
C THR A 460 -4.55 32.06 -27.22
N ALA A 461 -5.43 32.09 -28.24
CA ALA A 461 -6.29 30.96 -28.57
C ALA A 461 -5.48 29.69 -28.92
N VAL A 462 -4.44 29.80 -29.74
CA VAL A 462 -3.61 28.65 -30.13
C VAL A 462 -2.90 28.04 -28.93
N LEU A 463 -2.34 28.85 -28.02
CA LEU A 463 -1.64 28.34 -26.84
C LEU A 463 -2.58 27.65 -25.84
N ILE A 464 -3.81 28.17 -25.68
CA ILE A 464 -4.76 27.67 -24.68
C ILE A 464 -5.47 26.40 -25.17
N VAL A 465 -5.98 26.41 -26.40
CA VAL A 465 -6.73 25.26 -26.97
C VAL A 465 -5.87 24.01 -27.03
N ALA A 466 -4.56 24.18 -27.16
CA ALA A 466 -3.65 23.09 -27.35
C ALA A 466 -3.23 22.37 -26.05
N CYS A 467 -3.85 22.60 -24.88
CA CYS A 467 -3.50 21.79 -23.70
C CYS A 467 -3.78 20.30 -23.95
N PRO A 468 -2.77 19.40 -23.94
CA PRO A 468 -2.96 17.97 -24.10
C PRO A 468 -3.36 17.32 -22.77
N CYS A 469 -4.25 17.98 -22.01
CA CYS A 469 -4.67 17.61 -20.67
C CYS A 469 -5.24 16.16 -20.65
N ALA A 470 -6.03 15.80 -21.67
CA ALA A 470 -6.58 14.44 -21.81
C ALA A 470 -5.50 13.39 -22.13
N LEU A 471 -4.46 13.75 -22.89
CA LEU A 471 -3.36 12.85 -23.22
C LEU A 471 -2.59 12.46 -21.95
N ALA A 472 -2.32 13.42 -21.06
CA ALA A 472 -1.63 13.18 -19.79
C ALA A 472 -2.43 12.25 -18.84
N LEU A 473 -3.76 12.29 -18.89
CA LEU A 473 -4.65 11.45 -18.07
C LEU A 473 -4.91 10.07 -18.69
N SER A 474 -4.81 9.92 -20.01
CA SER A 474 -5.12 8.66 -20.70
C SER A 474 -4.38 7.44 -20.13
N THR A 475 -3.09 7.59 -19.84
CA THR A 475 -2.22 6.51 -19.36
C THR A 475 -2.61 6.04 -17.95
N PRO A 476 -2.68 6.91 -16.91
CA PRO A 476 -3.04 6.45 -15.56
C PRO A 476 -4.44 5.83 -15.51
N PHE A 477 -5.40 6.30 -16.33
CA PHE A 477 -6.71 5.67 -16.44
C PHE A 477 -6.66 4.27 -17.06
N ALA A 478 -5.97 4.13 -18.19
CA ALA A 478 -5.86 2.84 -18.88
C ALA A 478 -5.13 1.81 -18.00
N VAL A 479 -3.99 2.21 -17.43
CA VAL A 479 -3.15 1.37 -16.55
C VAL A 479 -3.88 1.03 -15.26
N GLY A 480 -4.52 2.00 -14.59
CA GLY A 480 -5.28 1.73 -13.37
C GLY A 480 -6.47 0.81 -13.60
N THR A 481 -7.16 0.95 -14.74
CA THR A 481 -8.24 0.03 -15.14
C THR A 481 -7.68 -1.36 -15.42
N ALA A 482 -6.57 -1.48 -16.16
CA ALA A 482 -5.93 -2.75 -16.46
C ALA A 482 -5.47 -3.48 -15.19
N MET A 483 -4.84 -2.77 -14.23
CA MET A 483 -4.47 -3.35 -12.93
C MET A 483 -5.69 -3.86 -12.17
N ARG A 484 -6.81 -3.12 -12.18
CA ARG A 484 -8.07 -3.56 -11.56
C ARG A 484 -8.63 -4.83 -12.21
N VAL A 485 -8.58 -4.92 -13.54
CA VAL A 485 -9.02 -6.12 -14.29
C VAL A 485 -8.10 -7.31 -13.97
N LEU A 486 -6.78 -7.13 -13.99
CA LEU A 486 -5.82 -8.20 -13.68
C LEU A 486 -5.99 -8.71 -12.25
N SER A 487 -6.16 -7.81 -11.28
CA SER A 487 -6.37 -8.16 -9.87
C SER A 487 -7.65 -8.98 -9.66
N ARG A 488 -8.73 -8.66 -10.37
CA ARG A 488 -9.97 -9.48 -10.36
C ARG A 488 -9.78 -10.88 -10.92
N ASN A 489 -8.73 -11.12 -11.69
CA ASN A 489 -8.36 -12.41 -12.25
C ASN A 489 -7.19 -13.07 -11.50
N GLY A 490 -6.88 -12.63 -10.27
CA GLY A 490 -5.82 -13.22 -9.45
C GLY A 490 -4.40 -12.82 -9.85
N CYS A 491 -4.23 -11.85 -10.76
CA CYS A 491 -2.93 -11.31 -11.15
C CYS A 491 -2.69 -9.95 -10.48
N TYR A 492 -1.80 -9.92 -9.49
CA TYR A 492 -1.54 -8.73 -8.67
C TYR A 492 -0.22 -8.08 -9.08
N LEU A 493 -0.31 -6.94 -9.75
CA LEU A 493 0.85 -6.17 -10.17
C LEU A 493 1.25 -5.17 -9.09
N LYS A 494 2.56 -5.03 -8.83
CA LYS A 494 3.10 -4.08 -7.82
C LYS A 494 2.84 -2.62 -8.24
N ASN A 495 2.98 -2.30 -9.52
CA ASN A 495 2.77 -0.97 -10.06
C ASN A 495 2.33 -1.03 -11.53
N GLY A 496 1.94 0.13 -12.06
CA GLY A 496 1.47 0.26 -13.44
C GLY A 496 2.52 0.06 -14.52
N GLU A 497 3.81 0.21 -14.18
CA GLU A 497 4.93 0.08 -15.11
C GLU A 497 5.13 -1.37 -15.56
N ILE A 498 4.84 -2.32 -14.66
CA ILE A 498 4.94 -3.76 -14.95
C ILE A 498 4.06 -4.15 -16.15
N ILE A 499 2.90 -3.53 -16.36
CA ILE A 499 2.03 -3.80 -17.51
C ILE A 499 2.78 -3.56 -18.84
N GLU A 500 3.62 -2.53 -18.90
CA GLU A 500 4.42 -2.23 -20.09
C GLU A 500 5.60 -3.15 -20.24
N GLU A 501 6.25 -3.51 -19.13
CA GLU A 501 7.35 -4.45 -19.17
C GLU A 501 6.86 -5.81 -19.65
N MET A 502 5.69 -6.26 -19.18
CA MET A 502 5.03 -7.51 -19.61
C MET A 502 4.79 -7.56 -21.12
N ASP A 503 4.40 -6.45 -21.76
CA ASP A 503 4.22 -6.37 -23.22
C ASP A 503 5.54 -6.62 -24.00
N LYS A 504 6.68 -6.27 -23.40
CA LYS A 504 8.00 -6.48 -23.99
C LYS A 504 8.61 -7.84 -23.68
N VAL A 505 8.00 -8.62 -22.79
CA VAL A 505 8.53 -9.94 -22.40
C VAL A 505 8.38 -10.90 -23.58
N ASN A 506 9.50 -11.46 -24.01
CA ASN A 506 9.58 -12.48 -25.06
C ASN A 506 10.01 -13.86 -24.55
N HIS A 507 10.53 -13.93 -23.32
CA HIS A 507 10.95 -15.17 -22.68
C HIS A 507 10.43 -15.18 -21.24
N VAL A 508 9.87 -16.30 -20.82
CA VAL A 508 9.47 -16.52 -19.43
C VAL A 508 10.34 -17.64 -18.87
N VAL A 509 11.14 -17.31 -17.86
CA VAL A 509 11.94 -18.28 -17.12
C VAL A 509 11.21 -18.58 -15.82
N PHE A 510 10.83 -19.83 -15.64
CA PHE A 510 10.16 -20.28 -14.43
C PHE A 510 11.18 -20.84 -13.46
N ASP A 511 11.11 -20.40 -12.21
CA ASP A 511 11.71 -21.18 -11.15
C ASP A 511 10.96 -22.51 -11.00
N LYS A 512 11.65 -23.58 -10.62
CA LYS A 512 11.01 -24.89 -10.48
C LYS A 512 10.21 -24.95 -9.18
N THR A 513 10.89 -24.66 -8.07
CA THR A 513 10.43 -25.00 -6.73
C THR A 513 9.49 -23.91 -6.20
N GLY A 514 8.22 -24.23 -5.95
CA GLY A 514 7.25 -23.24 -5.46
C GLY A 514 6.63 -22.34 -6.53
N THR A 515 7.10 -22.40 -7.79
CA THR A 515 6.42 -21.77 -8.95
C THR A 515 5.77 -22.82 -9.85
N ILE A 516 6.51 -23.82 -10.32
CA ILE A 516 5.95 -24.94 -11.13
C ILE A 516 5.49 -26.08 -10.22
N THR A 517 6.25 -26.38 -9.15
CA THR A 517 5.95 -27.49 -8.25
C THR A 517 5.22 -27.02 -6.99
N ASN A 518 4.18 -27.76 -6.59
CA ASN A 518 3.51 -27.56 -5.31
C ASN A 518 4.34 -28.18 -4.19
N GLN A 519 4.87 -27.35 -3.30
CA GLN A 519 5.52 -27.84 -2.08
C GLN A 519 4.49 -28.56 -1.20
N GLY A 520 4.74 -29.84 -0.89
CA GLY A 520 3.94 -30.61 0.08
C GLY A 520 2.78 -31.45 -0.48
N LYS A 521 2.53 -31.45 -1.81
CA LYS A 521 1.51 -32.30 -2.46
C LYS A 521 2.08 -33.29 -3.49
N GLU A 522 3.36 -33.63 -3.39
CA GLU A 522 3.94 -34.67 -4.23
C GLU A 522 3.48 -36.04 -3.70
N ASN A 523 2.73 -36.78 -4.51
CA ASN A 523 2.25 -38.11 -4.15
C ASN A 523 3.45 -39.06 -4.01
N ILE A 524 3.72 -39.51 -2.79
CA ILE A 524 4.68 -40.60 -2.56
C ILE A 524 4.09 -41.86 -3.17
N THR A 525 4.81 -42.46 -4.11
CA THR A 525 4.51 -43.77 -4.67
C THR A 525 5.51 -44.76 -4.09
N PHE A 526 5.06 -45.62 -3.18
CA PHE A 526 5.87 -46.72 -2.68
C PHE A 526 5.82 -47.89 -3.66
N LEU A 527 6.99 -48.43 -4.04
CA LEU A 527 7.12 -49.60 -4.90
C LEU A 527 7.82 -50.71 -4.12
N GLY A 528 7.05 -51.71 -3.67
CA GLY A 528 7.56 -52.86 -2.93
C GLY A 528 6.50 -53.45 -2.00
N GLU A 529 6.87 -54.52 -1.29
CA GLU A 529 6.09 -55.06 -0.18
C GLU A 529 6.85 -54.78 1.13
N LEU A 530 6.18 -54.13 2.08
CA LEU A 530 6.68 -53.98 3.44
C LEU A 530 5.83 -54.85 4.36
N THR A 531 6.49 -55.62 5.23
CA THR A 531 5.79 -56.23 6.36
C THR A 531 5.42 -55.15 7.37
N SER A 532 4.42 -55.39 8.22
CA SER A 532 4.00 -54.44 9.25
C SER A 532 5.16 -53.99 10.16
N GLN A 533 6.09 -54.90 10.48
CA GLN A 533 7.29 -54.60 11.27
C GLN A 533 8.29 -53.71 10.50
N ASP A 534 8.45 -53.90 9.20
CA ASP A 534 9.37 -53.08 8.41
C ASP A 534 8.81 -51.67 8.20
N THR A 535 7.49 -51.54 8.04
CA THR A 535 6.78 -50.24 8.02
C THR A 535 7.06 -49.44 9.29
N GLU A 536 6.92 -50.06 10.47
CA GLU A 536 7.21 -49.41 11.75
C GLU A 536 8.69 -48.98 11.86
N ARG A 537 9.62 -49.83 11.44
CA ARG A 537 11.07 -49.53 11.47
C ARG A 537 11.42 -48.37 10.54
N VAL A 538 10.91 -48.39 9.32
CA VAL A 538 11.14 -47.33 8.33
C VAL A 538 10.52 -46.01 8.80
N CYS A 539 9.31 -46.06 9.34
CA CYS A 539 8.66 -44.89 9.94
C CYS A 539 9.48 -44.34 11.11
N ALA A 540 9.97 -45.18 12.02
CA ALA A 540 10.81 -44.75 13.15
C ALA A 540 12.14 -44.12 12.72
N ILE A 541 12.81 -44.68 11.70
CA ILE A 541 14.04 -44.10 11.14
C ILE A 541 13.74 -42.75 10.47
N ALA A 542 12.70 -42.70 9.64
CA ALA A 542 12.32 -41.50 8.89
C ALA A 542 11.86 -40.36 9.81
N SER A 543 11.13 -40.68 10.89
CA SER A 543 10.61 -39.72 11.87
C SER A 543 11.71 -38.99 12.65
N ASN A 544 12.88 -39.63 12.80
CA ASN A 544 14.04 -39.05 13.47
C ASN A 544 14.84 -38.09 12.58
N SER A 545 14.54 -38.02 11.29
CA SER A 545 15.24 -37.15 10.34
C SER A 545 14.42 -35.90 10.05
N TYR A 546 15.07 -34.73 10.16
CA TYR A 546 14.46 -33.44 9.81
C TYR A 546 14.45 -33.15 8.30
N HIS A 547 15.03 -34.04 7.48
CA HIS A 547 15.04 -33.86 6.03
C HIS A 547 13.60 -33.89 5.48
N PRO A 548 13.20 -32.95 4.60
CA PRO A 548 11.84 -32.87 4.08
C PRO A 548 11.32 -34.18 3.47
N LEU A 549 12.19 -34.94 2.79
CA LEU A 549 11.83 -36.25 2.25
C LEU A 549 11.56 -37.30 3.35
N SER A 550 12.35 -37.31 4.42
CA SER A 550 12.16 -38.24 5.54
C SER A 550 10.86 -37.96 6.29
N ARG A 551 10.56 -36.68 6.54
CA ARG A 551 9.28 -36.25 7.13
C ARG A 551 8.10 -36.69 6.28
N ARG A 552 8.21 -36.61 4.95
CA ARG A 552 7.16 -37.09 4.05
C ARG A 552 7.01 -38.61 4.09
N ILE A 553 8.10 -39.37 4.15
CA ILE A 553 8.06 -40.84 4.30
C ILE A 553 7.36 -41.22 5.62
N ALA A 554 7.71 -40.56 6.73
CA ALA A 554 7.05 -40.77 8.02
C ALA A 554 5.54 -40.51 7.94
N ASN A 555 5.14 -39.35 7.40
CA ASN A 555 3.73 -38.99 7.24
C ASN A 555 2.97 -39.96 6.32
N TYR A 556 3.60 -40.46 5.24
CA TYR A 556 3.00 -41.44 4.33
C TYR A 556 2.77 -42.80 5.02
N LEU A 557 3.68 -43.20 5.91
CA LEU A 557 3.60 -44.47 6.65
C LEU A 557 2.75 -44.37 7.93
N GLY A 558 2.17 -43.21 8.25
CA GLY A 558 1.14 -43.06 9.29
C GLY A 558 1.58 -42.49 10.64
N SER A 559 2.52 -41.54 10.66
CA SER A 559 2.85 -40.74 11.87
C SER A 559 2.02 -39.47 11.98
#